data_AF-A0A327MB26-F1
#
_entry.id   AF-A0A327MB26-F1
#
_cell.length_a   1.000
_cell.length_b   1.000
_cell.length_c   1.000
_cell.angle_alpha   90.00
_cell.angle_beta   90.00
_cell.angle_gamma   90.00
#
_symmetry.space_group_name_H-M   'P 1'
#
loop_
_entity.id
_entity.type
_entity.pdbx_description
1 polymer ?
#
loop_
_entity_poly.entity_id
_entity_poly.type
_entity_poly.pdbx_seq_one_letter_code
_entity_poly.pdbx_strand_id
1 'polypeptide(L)'
;MSIMQDSREATMFGRRTDGTPIRRPLSPHLQVYDMMQLTSALSISGRITGVVWSVGLLVLVWWLVATASGPGAYGTVSWFLSSWLGVLGLFGLTAAAWFHTLNGLRHLAWDAGYGFDIPTTYKTGQAVLIGTAAMTVLTWLIAIVAWAR
;
A
#
# COMPACT_ATOMS: atom_id res chain seq x y z
N MET A 1 -2.63 39.14 17.42
CA MET A 1 -3.71 38.27 17.92
C MET A 1 -4.19 37.46 16.73
N SER A 2 -3.65 36.25 16.56
CA SER A 2 -3.98 35.40 15.40
C SER A 2 -5.42 34.92 15.55
N ILE A 3 -6.25 35.28 14.58
CA ILE A 3 -7.60 34.74 14.39
C ILE A 3 -7.49 33.21 14.40
N MET A 4 -8.35 32.52 15.17
CA MET A 4 -8.52 31.07 15.07
C MET A 4 -8.85 30.72 13.62
N GLN A 5 -7.87 30.24 12.87
CA GLN A 5 -8.03 29.87 11.46
C GLN A 5 -8.67 28.49 11.28
N ASP A 6 -8.64 27.63 12.32
CA ASP A 6 -9.23 26.29 12.30
C ASP A 6 -10.25 26.11 13.43
N SER A 7 -11.48 25.75 13.06
CA SER A 7 -12.57 25.44 13.99
C SER A 7 -12.25 24.28 14.95
N ARG A 8 -11.30 23.42 14.60
CA ARG A 8 -10.81 22.32 15.45
C ARG A 8 -10.00 22.79 16.65
N GLU A 9 -9.40 23.97 16.58
CA GLU A 9 -8.67 24.53 17.73
C GLU A 9 -9.62 25.00 18.83
N ALA A 10 -10.86 25.36 18.50
CA ALA A 10 -11.84 25.83 19.46
C ALA A 10 -12.18 24.77 20.54
N THR A 11 -12.10 23.48 20.21
CA THR A 11 -12.34 22.39 21.18
C THR A 11 -11.11 22.03 22.01
N MET A 12 -9.92 22.43 21.53
CA MET A 12 -8.62 22.16 22.14
C MET A 12 -8.21 23.24 23.14
N PHE A 13 -8.77 24.45 23.04
CA PHE A 13 -8.57 25.50 24.05
C PHE A 13 -9.68 25.43 25.11
N GLY A 14 -9.30 25.01 26.32
CA GLY A 14 -10.15 25.04 27.50
C GLY A 14 -9.71 26.09 28.52
N ARG A 15 -10.46 26.21 29.61
CA ARG A 15 -10.03 26.92 30.82
C ARG A 15 -9.96 25.94 31.99
N ARG A 16 -8.96 26.11 32.87
CA ARG A 16 -8.92 25.42 34.17
C ARG A 16 -9.92 26.06 35.13
N THR A 17 -10.12 25.45 36.30
CA THR A 17 -11.03 25.95 37.36
C THR A 17 -10.64 27.34 37.89
N ASP A 18 -9.37 27.72 37.76
CA ASP A 18 -8.84 29.06 38.09
C ASP A 18 -9.00 30.09 36.95
N GLY A 19 -9.62 29.71 35.83
CA GLY A 19 -9.82 30.57 34.67
C GLY A 19 -8.63 30.66 33.70
N THR A 20 -7.49 30.02 34.00
CA THR A 20 -6.32 30.05 33.12
C THR A 20 -6.58 29.28 31.81
N PRO A 21 -6.26 29.85 30.64
CA PRO A 21 -6.41 29.17 29.36
C PRO A 21 -5.39 28.02 29.24
N ILE A 22 -5.84 26.85 28.84
CA ILE A 22 -5.01 25.66 28.63
C ILE A 22 -5.33 24.98 27.30
N ARG A 23 -4.29 24.52 26.60
CA ARG A 23 -4.46 23.58 25.48
C ARG A 23 -4.64 22.16 26.05
N ARG A 24 -5.78 21.54 25.75
CA ARG A 24 -6.11 20.17 26.14
C ARG A 24 -5.14 19.19 25.46
N PRO A 25 -4.64 18.18 26.18
CA PRO A 25 -3.79 17.15 25.57
C PRO A 25 -4.62 16.29 24.61
N LEU A 26 -3.96 15.80 23.56
CA LEU A 26 -4.56 14.81 22.65
C LEU A 26 -4.59 13.45 23.35
N SER A 27 -5.72 12.76 23.31
CA SER A 27 -5.80 11.40 23.84
C SER A 27 -4.89 10.44 23.04
N PRO A 28 -4.29 9.43 23.69
CA PRO A 28 -3.60 8.36 22.98
C PRO A 28 -4.53 7.68 21.97
N HIS A 29 -4.02 7.33 20.79
CA HIS A 29 -4.82 6.79 19.68
C HIS A 29 -4.10 5.63 18.98
N LEU A 30 -3.10 5.88 18.12
CA LEU A 30 -2.43 4.81 17.35
C LEU A 30 -1.69 3.79 18.24
N GLN A 31 -1.11 4.25 19.34
CA GLN A 31 -0.31 3.42 20.24
C GLN A 31 -1.14 2.52 21.15
N VAL A 32 -2.42 2.86 21.36
CA VAL A 32 -3.31 2.16 22.30
C VAL A 32 -4.40 1.38 21.56
N TYR A 33 -4.76 1.79 20.34
CA TYR A 33 -5.71 1.07 19.51
C TYR A 33 -5.09 -0.22 18.94
N ASP A 34 -5.88 -1.30 18.90
CA ASP A 34 -5.47 -2.55 18.27
C ASP A 34 -5.51 -2.43 16.73
N MET A 35 -4.37 -2.03 16.17
CA MET A 35 -4.18 -1.90 14.72
C MET A 35 -3.98 -3.26 14.02
N MET A 36 -3.82 -4.36 14.76
CA MET A 36 -3.55 -5.68 14.18
C MET A 36 -4.82 -6.41 13.71
N GLN A 37 -5.98 -5.75 13.83
CA GLN A 37 -7.21 -6.20 13.18
C GLN A 37 -6.99 -6.35 11.67
N LEU A 38 -7.43 -7.48 11.11
CA LEU A 38 -7.24 -7.81 9.69
C LEU A 38 -7.69 -6.67 8.77
N THR A 39 -8.83 -6.05 9.07
CA THR A 39 -9.41 -4.97 8.25
C THR A 39 -8.55 -3.71 8.23
N SER A 40 -8.06 -3.27 9.39
CA SER A 40 -7.16 -2.13 9.55
C SER A 40 -5.81 -2.39 8.88
N ALA A 41 -5.24 -3.58 9.12
CA ALA A 41 -3.99 -4.01 8.51
C ALA A 41 -4.07 -4.06 6.98
N LEU A 42 -5.15 -4.60 6.41
CA LEU A 42 -5.36 -4.64 4.96
C LEU A 42 -5.53 -3.23 4.37
N SER A 43 -6.21 -2.32 5.08
CA SER A 43 -6.40 -0.94 4.64
C SER A 43 -5.07 -0.18 4.53
N ILE A 44 -4.22 -0.23 5.58
CA ILE A 44 -2.91 0.41 5.52
C ILE A 44 -1.98 -0.27 4.51
N SER A 45 -2.04 -1.60 4.42
CA SER A 45 -1.29 -2.36 3.42
C SER A 45 -1.69 -1.93 2.00
N GLY A 46 -2.97 -1.69 1.73
CA GLY A 46 -3.45 -1.23 0.43
C GLY A 46 -2.87 0.12 0.01
N ARG A 47 -2.68 1.02 0.99
CA ARG A 47 -2.02 2.32 0.77
C ARG A 47 -0.54 2.14 0.50
N ILE A 48 0.14 1.33 1.31
CA ILE A 48 1.58 1.04 1.16
C ILE A 48 1.85 0.40 -0.20
N THR A 49 1.08 -0.63 -0.58
CA THR A 49 1.26 -1.30 -1.88
C THR A 49 0.93 -0.39 -3.05
N GLY A 50 -0.01 0.55 -2.91
CA GLY A 50 -0.27 1.56 -3.94
C GLY A 50 0.92 2.48 -4.18
N VAL A 51 1.60 2.92 -3.10
CA VAL A 51 2.85 3.69 -3.21
C VAL A 51 3.97 2.85 -3.83
N VAL A 52 4.16 1.62 -3.37
CA VAL A 52 5.16 0.69 -3.91
C VAL A 52 4.91 0.42 -5.40
N TRP A 53 3.66 0.23 -5.80
CA TRP A 53 3.32 0.00 -7.21
C TRP A 53 3.55 1.24 -8.08
N SER A 54 3.37 2.44 -7.53
CA SER A 54 3.74 3.69 -8.20
C SER A 54 5.26 3.77 -8.45
N VAL A 55 6.09 3.26 -7.53
CA VAL A 55 7.54 3.11 -7.78
C VAL A 55 7.80 2.08 -8.88
N GLY A 56 7.02 1.00 -8.93
CA GLY A 56 7.06 0.02 -10.01
C GLY A 56 6.85 0.63 -11.40
N LEU A 57 5.94 1.62 -11.52
CA LEU A 57 5.76 2.37 -12.76
C LEU A 57 7.04 3.11 -13.18
N LEU A 58 7.77 3.71 -12.23
CA LEU A 58 9.05 4.37 -12.53
C LEU A 58 10.10 3.38 -13.03
N VAL A 59 10.16 2.18 -12.43
CA VAL A 59 11.05 1.09 -12.88
C VAL A 59 10.69 0.64 -14.29
N LEU A 60 9.39 0.49 -14.59
CA LEU A 60 8.93 0.15 -15.94
C LEU A 60 9.32 1.22 -16.97
N VAL A 61 9.12 2.50 -16.65
CA VAL A 61 9.52 3.61 -17.53
C VAL A 61 11.03 3.61 -17.74
N TRP A 62 11.83 3.40 -16.69
CA TRP A 62 13.28 3.30 -16.80
C TRP A 62 13.70 2.17 -17.74
N TRP A 63 13.09 1.00 -17.61
CA TRP A 63 13.34 -0.14 -18.49
C TRP A 63 12.95 0.13 -19.95
N LEU A 64 11.79 0.76 -20.20
CA LEU A 64 11.34 1.13 -21.55
C LEU A 64 12.29 2.15 -22.20
N VAL A 65 12.69 3.20 -21.47
CA VAL A 65 13.64 4.21 -21.96
C VAL A 65 14.99 3.58 -22.27
N ALA A 66 15.49 2.68 -21.41
CA ALA A 66 16.75 1.98 -21.65
C ALA A 66 16.67 1.07 -22.89
N THR A 67 15.54 0.40 -23.09
CA THR A 67 15.28 -0.42 -24.29
C THR A 67 15.32 0.42 -25.56
N ALA A 68 14.72 1.62 -25.54
CA ALA A 68 14.73 2.55 -26.68
C ALA A 68 16.08 3.23 -26.93
N SER A 69 16.91 3.39 -25.90
CA SER A 69 18.20 4.11 -25.96
C SER A 69 19.35 3.28 -26.54
N GLY A 70 19.14 1.99 -26.77
CA GLY A 70 20.10 1.09 -27.40
C GLY A 70 20.82 0.13 -26.44
N PRO A 71 21.71 -0.73 -26.98
CA PRO A 71 22.19 -1.92 -26.28
C PRO A 71 22.95 -1.65 -24.97
N GLY A 72 23.73 -0.56 -24.89
CA GLY A 72 24.49 -0.24 -23.68
C GLY A 72 23.61 0.15 -22.49
N ALA A 73 22.59 0.98 -22.75
CA ALA A 73 21.61 1.37 -21.72
C ALA A 73 20.76 0.18 -21.28
N TYR A 74 20.25 -0.60 -22.24
CA TYR A 74 19.50 -1.82 -21.96
C TYR A 74 20.32 -2.84 -21.16
N GLY A 75 21.59 -3.03 -21.51
CA GLY A 75 22.50 -3.95 -20.80
C GLY A 75 22.69 -3.56 -19.33
N THR A 76 22.79 -2.26 -19.04
CA THR A 76 22.92 -1.75 -17.67
C THR A 76 21.68 -2.05 -16.83
N VAL A 77 20.48 -1.78 -17.36
CA VAL A 77 19.22 -2.06 -16.67
C VAL A 77 19.00 -3.56 -16.52
N SER A 78 19.27 -4.33 -17.56
CA SER A 78 19.14 -5.79 -17.55
C SER A 78 20.06 -6.43 -16.51
N TRP A 79 21.31 -5.97 -16.42
CA TRP A 79 22.25 -6.41 -15.38
C TRP A 79 21.70 -6.12 -13.96
N PHE A 80 21.18 -4.92 -13.73
CA PHE A 80 20.63 -4.57 -12.42
C PHE A 80 19.37 -5.39 -12.08
N LEU A 81 18.41 -5.48 -13.00
CA LEU A 81 17.15 -6.20 -12.77
C LEU A 81 17.32 -7.72 -12.65
N SER A 82 18.35 -8.28 -13.27
CA SER A 82 18.73 -9.70 -13.12
C SER A 82 19.63 -9.98 -11.90
N SER A 83 20.15 -8.94 -11.23
CA SER A 83 20.87 -9.11 -9.97
C SER A 83 19.94 -9.64 -8.88
N TRP A 84 20.52 -10.24 -7.83
CA TRP A 84 19.73 -10.75 -6.71
C TRP A 84 18.84 -9.68 -6.06
N LEU A 85 19.30 -8.43 -5.97
CA LEU A 85 18.52 -7.30 -5.48
C LEU A 85 17.41 -6.91 -6.45
N GLY A 86 17.70 -6.90 -7.75
CA GLY A 86 16.72 -6.61 -8.80
C GLY A 86 15.57 -7.61 -8.79
N VAL A 87 15.90 -8.90 -8.75
CA VAL A 87 14.93 -10.00 -8.70
C VAL A 87 14.10 -9.95 -7.41
N LEU A 88 14.72 -9.71 -6.25
CA LEU A 88 14.00 -9.52 -4.98
C LEU A 88 13.04 -8.33 -5.05
N GLY A 89 13.50 -7.22 -5.62
CA GLY A 89 12.68 -6.02 -5.84
C GLY A 89 11.49 -6.29 -6.78
N LEU A 90 11.73 -6.98 -7.90
CA LEU A 90 10.67 -7.40 -8.83
C LEU A 90 9.67 -8.35 -8.15
N PHE A 91 10.12 -9.22 -7.25
CA PHE A 91 9.25 -10.12 -6.48
C PHE A 91 8.36 -9.30 -5.53
N GLY A 92 8.94 -8.37 -4.80
CA GLY A 92 8.19 -7.45 -3.94
C GLY A 92 7.19 -6.59 -4.73
N LEU A 93 7.60 -6.07 -5.89
CA LEU A 93 6.74 -5.27 -6.78
C LEU A 93 5.57 -6.08 -7.33
N THR A 94 5.79 -7.32 -7.76
CA THR A 94 4.72 -8.20 -8.25
C THR A 94 3.74 -8.61 -7.14
N ALA A 95 4.23 -8.88 -5.92
CA ALA A 95 3.36 -9.10 -4.77
C ALA A 95 2.53 -7.85 -4.40
N ALA A 96 3.16 -6.67 -4.40
CA ALA A 96 2.47 -5.40 -4.16
C ALA A 96 1.41 -5.12 -5.23
N ALA A 97 1.70 -5.40 -6.50
CA ALA A 97 0.76 -5.26 -7.60
C ALA A 97 -0.48 -6.13 -7.39
N TRP A 98 -0.31 -7.43 -7.17
CA TRP A 98 -1.44 -8.34 -6.99
C TRP A 98 -2.27 -8.01 -5.74
N PHE A 99 -1.62 -7.67 -4.63
CA PHE A 99 -2.32 -7.23 -3.43
C PHE A 99 -3.13 -5.95 -3.69
N HIS A 100 -2.51 -4.93 -4.30
CA HIS A 100 -3.16 -3.66 -4.56
C HIS A 100 -4.35 -3.82 -5.52
N THR A 101 -4.21 -4.63 -6.56
CA THR A 101 -5.30 -4.93 -7.51
C THR A 101 -6.45 -5.67 -6.83
N LEU A 102 -6.17 -6.77 -6.12
CA LEU A 102 -7.23 -7.57 -5.49
C LEU A 102 -7.91 -6.82 -4.34
N ASN A 103 -7.15 -6.09 -3.52
CA ASN A 103 -7.74 -5.25 -2.48
C ASN A 103 -8.51 -4.08 -3.11
N GLY A 104 -8.05 -3.52 -4.24
CA GLY A 104 -8.77 -2.52 -5.02
C GLY A 104 -10.12 -3.03 -5.53
N LEU A 105 -10.19 -4.26 -6.05
CA LEU A 105 -11.46 -4.89 -6.44
C LEU A 105 -12.43 -5.03 -5.25
N ARG A 106 -11.91 -5.40 -4.07
CA ARG A 106 -12.70 -5.42 -2.83
C ARG A 106 -13.22 -4.03 -2.45
N HIS A 107 -12.42 -2.98 -2.62
CA HIS A 107 -12.86 -1.60 -2.40
C HIS A 107 -13.94 -1.17 -3.40
N LEU A 108 -13.79 -1.49 -4.69
CA LEU A 108 -14.81 -1.21 -5.70
C LEU A 108 -16.14 -1.93 -5.39
N ALA A 109 -16.08 -3.15 -4.83
CA ALA A 109 -17.28 -3.84 -4.36
C ALA A 109 -17.95 -3.10 -3.19
N TRP A 110 -17.17 -2.53 -2.27
CA TRP A 110 -17.69 -1.66 -1.21
C TRP A 110 -18.31 -0.38 -1.76
N ASP A 111 -17.66 0.26 -2.73
CA ASP A 111 -18.19 1.46 -3.39
C ASP A 111 -19.51 1.18 -4.12
N ALA A 112 -19.69 -0.03 -4.64
CA ALA A 112 -20.93 -0.51 -5.23
C ALA A 112 -21.98 -0.98 -4.22
N GLY A 113 -21.68 -0.94 -2.92
CA GLY A 113 -22.63 -1.22 -1.84
C GLY A 113 -22.63 -2.65 -1.29
N TYR A 114 -21.65 -3.49 -1.63
CA TYR A 114 -21.60 -4.90 -1.23
C TYR A 114 -20.68 -5.17 -0.04
N GLY A 115 -20.98 -6.20 0.76
CA GLY A 115 -20.01 -6.83 1.67
C GLY A 115 -19.60 -6.03 2.92
N PHE A 116 -20.52 -5.22 3.47
CA PHE A 116 -20.30 -4.42 4.69
C PHE A 116 -20.48 -5.18 6.01
N ASP A 117 -21.08 -6.37 5.99
CA ASP A 117 -21.18 -7.17 7.21
C ASP A 117 -19.79 -7.65 7.65
N ILE A 118 -19.58 -7.73 8.97
CA ILE A 118 -18.28 -8.07 9.55
C ILE A 118 -17.78 -9.44 9.03
N PRO A 119 -18.59 -10.52 9.02
CA PRO A 119 -18.15 -11.81 8.50
C PRO A 119 -17.66 -11.74 7.04
N THR A 120 -18.41 -11.08 6.15
CA THR A 120 -18.02 -10.92 4.74
C THR A 120 -16.77 -10.05 4.59
N THR A 121 -16.64 -9.00 5.39
CA THR A 121 -15.46 -8.13 5.40
C THR A 121 -14.19 -8.92 5.72
N TYR A 122 -14.26 -9.86 6.67
CA TYR A 122 -13.13 -10.75 7.00
C TYR A 122 -12.88 -11.80 5.92
N LYS A 123 -13.94 -12.46 5.40
CA LYS A 123 -13.81 -13.46 4.32
C LYS A 123 -13.17 -12.87 3.06
N THR A 124 -13.65 -11.71 2.63
CA THR A 124 -13.10 -11.00 1.47
C THR A 124 -11.66 -10.55 1.72
N GLY A 125 -11.33 -10.13 2.95
CA GLY A 125 -9.95 -9.82 3.32
C GLY A 125 -9.00 -11.02 3.25
N GLN A 126 -9.44 -12.18 3.73
CA GLN A 126 -8.68 -13.44 3.59
C GLN A 126 -8.53 -13.86 2.13
N ALA A 127 -9.60 -13.71 1.33
CA ALA A 127 -9.57 -14.01 -0.10
C ALA A 127 -8.54 -13.14 -0.85
N VAL A 128 -8.40 -11.86 -0.49
CA VAL A 128 -7.36 -10.97 -1.04
C VAL A 128 -5.95 -11.50 -0.72
N LEU A 129 -5.69 -11.91 0.52
CA LEU A 129 -4.37 -12.44 0.93
C LEU A 129 -4.03 -13.74 0.20
N ILE A 130 -4.96 -14.70 0.18
CA ILE A 130 -4.78 -15.98 -0.51
C ILE A 130 -4.60 -15.76 -2.01
N GLY A 131 -5.44 -14.91 -2.62
CA GLY A 131 -5.35 -14.57 -4.03
C GLY A 131 -4.03 -13.91 -4.39
N THR A 132 -3.51 -13.02 -3.53
CA THR A 132 -2.21 -12.38 -3.72
C THR A 132 -1.10 -13.43 -3.74
N ALA A 133 -1.04 -14.30 -2.72
CA ALA A 133 -0.04 -15.35 -2.65
C ALA A 133 -0.08 -16.27 -3.88
N ALA A 134 -1.28 -16.72 -4.26
CA ALA A 134 -1.48 -17.58 -5.42
C ALA A 134 -1.04 -16.91 -6.73
N MET A 135 -1.41 -15.65 -6.94
CA MET A 135 -1.08 -14.91 -8.16
C MET A 135 0.40 -14.55 -8.25
N THR A 136 1.03 -14.19 -7.14
CA THR A 136 2.48 -13.99 -7.09
C THR A 136 3.21 -15.29 -7.42
N VAL A 137 2.87 -16.40 -6.77
CA VAL A 137 3.51 -17.69 -7.06
C VAL A 137 3.32 -18.10 -8.52
N LEU A 138 2.11 -18.00 -9.06
CA LEU A 138 1.84 -18.32 -10.46
C LEU A 138 2.67 -17.46 -11.42
N THR A 139 2.74 -16.14 -11.17
CA THR A 139 3.53 -15.21 -11.98
C THR A 139 5.00 -15.62 -12.03
N TRP A 140 5.57 -15.97 -10.89
CA TRP A 140 6.98 -16.35 -10.79
C TRP A 140 7.26 -17.75 -11.36
N LEU A 141 6.35 -18.71 -11.20
CA LEU A 141 6.46 -20.00 -11.86
C LEU A 141 6.48 -19.84 -13.39
N ILE A 142 5.59 -19.01 -13.94
CA ILE A 142 5.57 -18.71 -15.37
C ILE A 142 6.88 -18.01 -15.79
N ALA A 143 7.34 -17.03 -15.02
CA ALA A 143 8.58 -16.31 -15.31
C ALA A 143 9.81 -17.24 -15.33
N ILE A 144 9.92 -18.16 -14.36
CA ILE A 144 11.02 -19.13 -14.28
C ILE A 144 10.96 -20.12 -15.45
N VAL A 145 9.77 -20.64 -15.77
CA VAL A 145 9.60 -21.55 -16.91
C VAL A 145 9.90 -20.87 -18.24
N ALA A 146 9.51 -19.60 -18.39
CA ALA A 146 9.83 -18.81 -19.58
C ALA A 146 11.33 -18.49 -19.67
N TRP A 147 12.00 -18.25 -18.54
CA TRP A 147 13.44 -18.01 -18.49
C TRP A 147 14.25 -19.27 -18.81
N ALA A 148 13.79 -20.43 -18.38
CA ALA A 148 14.48 -21.70 -18.58
C ALA A 148 14.39 -22.25 -20.02
N ARG A 149 13.60 -21.61 -20.89
CA ARG A 149 13.46 -21.94 -22.31
C ARG A 149 14.33 -21.04 -23.16
#